data_AF-A0A218U979-F1
#
_entry.id   AF-A0A218U979-F1
#
_cell.length_a   1.000
_cell.length_b   1.000
_cell.length_c   1.000
_cell.angle_alpha   90.00
_cell.angle_beta   90.00
_cell.angle_gamma   90.00
#
_symmetry.space_group_name_H-M   'P 1'
#
loop_
_entity.id
_entity.type
_entity.pdbx_description
1 polymer ?
#
loop_
_entity_poly.entity_id
_entity_poly.type
_entity_poly.pdbx_seq_one_letter_code
_entity_poly.pdbx_strand_id
1 'polypeptide(L)'
;MAGLRPAAPRAAEDELLLLQRQALAEEEAAKAKRELLTRFLQEKLSREEQSSRWGLHKVCTLWRSAQRKTKDEELRQDIEILSQTFTRVMDCKDSAIEALVTELKEAEEQQNRALRSHLHLTDQLLQLQRCRLGYLEQGFSAQVGALKAEFEAERKAMLEQQDWESCCLQDMALAMEQDHARNEHEALLNFQSARDDIKNKARGAQGSIEGLLGLAGEIQTARRSYAQATEKKKVEFEELKRKCEKTSCEIDAQAKKLQKLQENEEQTQRIRDERELALQKLQKLRAQISQAGATAHTHLVTLTCQCSATLKVLRQVVEKAQRILRLAEMCRKLETQEEKVLPFYASSLAEQEQQKARRVLEETTSEPLAQALQDYVGLERFWQRFNKAKLEEKGLERARAALADRNQELRRLLQQYLAGATINQKVPKDPHPLLTTKQKLHPQK
;
A
#
# COMPACT_ATOMS: atom_id res chain seq x y z
N MET A 1 -114.95 44.25 -140.34
CA MET A 1 -114.26 43.01 -140.76
C MET A 1 -113.33 42.56 -139.64
N ALA A 2 -113.22 41.24 -139.40
CA ALA A 2 -112.34 40.62 -138.39
C ALA A 2 -110.84 40.67 -138.81
N GLY A 3 -109.83 40.35 -137.98
CA GLY A 3 -109.74 39.96 -136.56
C GLY A 3 -108.42 39.21 -136.24
N LEU A 4 -108.15 38.93 -134.94
CA LEU A 4 -107.10 38.06 -134.31
C LEU A 4 -105.96 38.75 -133.48
N ARG A 5 -105.42 37.99 -132.50
CA ARG A 5 -104.61 38.33 -131.29
C ARG A 5 -103.52 37.22 -131.09
N PRO A 6 -102.42 37.32 -130.28
CA PRO A 6 -102.47 37.16 -128.79
C PRO A 6 -101.29 37.74 -127.91
N ALA A 7 -101.24 37.30 -126.63
CA ALA A 7 -100.49 37.66 -125.38
C ALA A 7 -99.02 37.11 -125.23
N ALA A 8 -98.18 37.35 -124.19
CA ALA A 8 -98.02 38.34 -123.07
C ALA A 8 -96.68 38.10 -122.26
N PRO A 9 -96.21 38.97 -121.31
CA PRO A 9 -94.83 38.95 -120.77
C PRO A 9 -94.67 38.61 -119.26
N ARG A 10 -94.70 37.33 -118.86
CA ARG A 10 -94.41 36.90 -117.45
C ARG A 10 -93.43 35.72 -117.27
N ALA A 11 -93.03 35.04 -118.34
CA ALA A 11 -92.33 33.74 -118.22
C ALA A 11 -90.84 33.82 -117.83
N ALA A 12 -90.14 34.90 -118.15
CA ALA A 12 -88.67 34.97 -117.98
C ALA A 12 -88.21 35.19 -116.52
N GLU A 13 -89.05 35.81 -115.69
CA GLU A 13 -88.76 36.02 -114.25
C GLU A 13 -88.91 34.70 -113.47
N ASP A 14 -89.86 33.85 -113.87
CA ASP A 14 -90.11 32.54 -113.26
C ASP A 14 -88.94 31.55 -113.49
N GLU A 15 -88.32 31.54 -114.67
CA GLU A 15 -87.15 30.70 -114.97
C GLU A 15 -85.92 31.07 -114.13
N LEU A 16 -85.66 32.37 -113.95
CA LEU A 16 -84.51 32.88 -113.21
C LEU A 16 -84.65 32.59 -111.71
N LEU A 17 -85.87 32.72 -111.16
CA LEU A 17 -86.21 32.29 -109.80
C LEU A 17 -86.08 30.77 -109.61
N LEU A 18 -86.36 29.97 -110.65
CA LEU A 18 -86.23 28.50 -110.59
C LEU A 18 -84.76 28.08 -110.54
N LEU A 19 -83.89 28.68 -111.36
CA LEU A 19 -82.43 28.48 -111.31
C LEU A 19 -81.84 28.94 -109.96
N GLN A 20 -82.30 30.06 -109.43
CA GLN A 20 -81.84 30.57 -108.13
C GLN A 20 -82.26 29.65 -106.97
N ARG A 21 -83.47 29.06 -107.02
CA ARG A 21 -83.91 28.01 -106.08
C ARG A 21 -83.09 26.73 -106.22
N GLN A 22 -82.70 26.34 -107.44
CA GLN A 22 -81.82 25.18 -107.66
C GLN A 22 -80.43 25.41 -107.06
N ALA A 23 -79.80 26.56 -107.32
CA ALA A 23 -78.50 26.90 -106.75
C ALA A 23 -78.52 26.95 -105.21
N LEU A 24 -79.59 27.50 -104.61
CA LEU A 24 -79.79 27.49 -103.16
C LEU A 24 -79.96 26.05 -102.62
N ALA A 25 -80.75 25.22 -103.28
CA ALA A 25 -80.92 23.81 -102.90
C ALA A 25 -79.61 22.99 -103.05
N GLU A 26 -78.78 23.29 -104.05
CA GLU A 26 -77.45 22.67 -104.22
C GLU A 26 -76.46 23.15 -103.15
N GLU A 27 -76.47 24.44 -102.79
CA GLU A 27 -75.70 24.93 -101.65
C GLU A 27 -76.16 24.34 -100.31
N GLU A 28 -77.46 24.21 -100.09
CA GLU A 28 -78.03 23.58 -98.90
C GLU A 28 -77.68 22.08 -98.85
N ALA A 29 -77.76 21.37 -99.97
CA ALA A 29 -77.29 19.99 -100.08
C ALA A 29 -75.77 19.86 -99.86
N ALA A 30 -74.97 20.83 -100.31
CA ALA A 30 -73.53 20.87 -100.05
C ALA A 30 -73.21 21.20 -98.58
N LYS A 31 -73.95 22.10 -97.95
CA LYS A 31 -73.88 22.41 -96.51
C LYS A 31 -74.26 21.18 -95.68
N ALA A 32 -75.38 20.53 -96.00
CA ALA A 32 -75.80 19.28 -95.36
C ALA A 32 -74.77 18.14 -95.49
N LYS A 33 -74.15 17.97 -96.67
CA LYS A 33 -73.05 17.01 -96.88
C LYS A 33 -71.81 17.36 -96.05
N ARG A 34 -71.44 18.65 -95.96
CA ARG A 34 -70.32 19.13 -95.12
C ARG A 34 -70.60 18.92 -93.63
N GLU A 35 -71.81 19.22 -93.17
CA GLU A 35 -72.26 18.98 -91.79
C GLU A 35 -72.30 17.50 -91.42
N LEU A 36 -72.73 16.63 -92.34
CA LEU A 36 -72.70 15.19 -92.13
C LEU A 36 -71.26 14.67 -91.99
N LEU A 37 -70.34 15.18 -92.82
CA LEU A 37 -68.91 14.86 -92.74
C LEU A 37 -68.27 15.38 -91.45
N THR A 38 -68.56 16.61 -91.01
CA THR A 38 -67.99 17.14 -89.76
C THR A 38 -68.53 16.41 -88.54
N ARG A 39 -69.83 16.09 -88.49
CA ARG A 39 -70.42 15.25 -87.42
C ARG A 39 -69.79 13.86 -87.39
N PHE A 40 -69.60 13.22 -88.55
CA PHE A 40 -68.93 11.91 -88.65
C PHE A 40 -67.48 11.97 -88.15
N LEU A 41 -66.72 13.01 -88.51
CA LEU A 41 -65.35 13.21 -88.03
C LEU A 41 -65.29 13.50 -86.53
N GLN A 42 -66.22 14.29 -85.98
CA GLN A 42 -66.34 14.54 -84.54
C GLN A 42 -66.70 13.26 -83.76
N GLU A 43 -67.59 12.42 -84.30
CA GLU A 43 -67.88 11.10 -83.74
C GLU A 43 -66.68 10.15 -83.81
N LYS A 44 -65.88 10.19 -84.87
CA LYS A 44 -64.67 9.37 -85.00
C LYS A 44 -63.59 9.84 -84.01
N LEU A 45 -63.34 11.14 -83.94
CA LEU A 45 -62.39 11.74 -83.01
C LEU A 45 -62.77 11.46 -81.56
N SER A 46 -64.04 11.65 -81.17
CA SER A 46 -64.49 11.37 -79.80
C SER A 46 -64.42 9.88 -79.44
N ARG A 47 -64.71 8.97 -80.37
CA ARG A 47 -64.50 7.51 -80.17
C ARG A 47 -63.02 7.17 -80.04
N GLU A 48 -62.15 7.81 -80.81
CA GLU A 48 -60.69 7.64 -80.72
C GLU A 48 -60.12 8.20 -79.41
N GLU A 49 -60.56 9.39 -78.98
CA GLU A 49 -60.20 9.95 -77.67
C GLU A 49 -60.64 9.05 -76.52
N GLN A 50 -61.88 8.51 -76.57
CA GLN A 50 -62.38 7.59 -75.57
C GLN A 50 -61.58 6.27 -75.55
N SER A 51 -61.27 5.70 -76.71
CA SER A 51 -60.48 4.47 -76.81
C SER A 51 -59.02 4.67 -76.38
N SER A 52 -58.44 5.83 -76.69
CA SER A 52 -57.10 6.25 -76.26
C SER A 52 -57.03 6.46 -74.75
N ARG A 53 -57.98 7.21 -74.15
CA ARG A 53 -58.09 7.38 -72.69
C ARG A 53 -58.25 6.03 -71.98
N TRP A 54 -59.13 5.16 -72.48
CA TRP A 54 -59.33 3.82 -71.92
C TRP A 54 -58.08 2.94 -72.07
N GLY A 55 -57.43 2.97 -73.22
CA GLY A 55 -56.16 2.28 -73.48
C GLY A 55 -55.06 2.74 -72.53
N LEU A 56 -54.90 4.06 -72.35
CA LEU A 56 -53.95 4.64 -71.41
C LEU A 56 -54.24 4.21 -69.96
N HIS A 57 -55.51 4.27 -69.52
CA HIS A 57 -55.89 3.78 -68.18
C HIS A 57 -55.62 2.28 -68.01
N LYS A 58 -55.89 1.46 -69.02
CA LYS A 58 -55.61 0.02 -69.00
C LYS A 58 -54.10 -0.25 -68.91
N VAL A 59 -53.28 0.40 -69.74
CA VAL A 59 -51.81 0.30 -69.70
C VAL A 59 -51.28 0.77 -68.35
N CYS A 60 -51.68 1.94 -67.86
CA CYS A 60 -51.26 2.44 -66.55
C CYS A 60 -51.66 1.50 -65.39
N THR A 61 -52.82 0.85 -65.47
CA THR A 61 -53.27 -0.10 -64.43
C THR A 61 -52.44 -1.40 -64.46
N LEU A 62 -52.19 -1.93 -65.65
CA LEU A 62 -51.31 -3.09 -65.84
C LEU A 62 -49.88 -2.79 -65.40
N TRP A 63 -49.34 -1.62 -65.76
CA TRP A 63 -47.98 -1.24 -65.35
C TRP A 63 -47.85 -1.08 -63.84
N ARG A 64 -48.81 -0.40 -63.18
CA ARG A 64 -48.84 -0.30 -61.71
C ARG A 64 -48.95 -1.68 -61.04
N SER A 65 -49.70 -2.60 -61.62
CA SER A 65 -49.83 -3.97 -61.08
C SER A 65 -48.50 -4.73 -61.19
N ALA A 66 -47.83 -4.69 -62.35
CA ALA A 66 -46.53 -5.31 -62.54
C ALA A 66 -45.45 -4.68 -61.63
N GLN A 67 -45.37 -3.34 -61.59
CA GLN A 67 -44.40 -2.62 -60.76
C GLN A 67 -44.61 -2.84 -59.25
N ARG A 68 -45.87 -3.02 -58.80
CA ARG A 68 -46.15 -3.42 -57.41
C ARG A 68 -45.63 -4.83 -57.14
N LYS A 69 -45.93 -5.81 -58.00
CA LYS A 69 -45.42 -7.18 -57.82
C LYS A 69 -43.90 -7.24 -57.73
N THR A 70 -43.19 -6.58 -58.65
CA THR A 70 -41.72 -6.55 -58.59
C THR A 70 -41.21 -5.87 -57.32
N LYS A 71 -41.85 -4.79 -56.85
CA LYS A 71 -41.48 -4.14 -55.59
C LYS A 71 -41.84 -4.96 -54.35
N ASP A 72 -42.96 -5.68 -54.36
CA ASP A 72 -43.35 -6.60 -53.28
C ASP A 72 -42.38 -7.80 -53.21
N GLU A 73 -41.86 -8.27 -54.34
CA GLU A 73 -40.84 -9.32 -54.44
C GLU A 73 -39.47 -8.82 -53.94
N GLU A 74 -39.01 -7.66 -54.40
CA GLU A 74 -37.78 -7.01 -53.91
C GLU A 74 -37.83 -6.79 -52.38
N LEU A 75 -38.91 -6.19 -51.87
CA LEU A 75 -39.05 -5.91 -50.43
C LEU A 75 -39.08 -7.19 -49.57
N ARG A 76 -39.61 -8.31 -50.10
CA ARG A 76 -39.55 -9.60 -49.41
C ARG A 76 -38.12 -10.15 -49.35
N GLN A 77 -37.35 -10.02 -50.43
CA GLN A 77 -35.94 -10.41 -50.45
C GLN A 77 -35.12 -9.54 -49.48
N ASP A 78 -35.34 -8.23 -49.46
CA ASP A 78 -34.69 -7.31 -48.51
C ASP A 78 -35.03 -7.67 -47.05
N ILE A 79 -36.30 -7.96 -46.73
CA ILE A 79 -36.73 -8.40 -45.40
C ILE A 79 -36.08 -9.75 -45.02
N GLU A 80 -36.00 -10.69 -45.95
CA GLU A 80 -35.36 -11.99 -45.72
C GLU A 80 -33.87 -11.81 -45.43
N ILE A 81 -33.14 -11.08 -46.28
CA ILE A 81 -31.71 -10.75 -46.09
C ILE A 81 -31.52 -10.06 -44.74
N LEU A 82 -32.33 -9.05 -44.42
CA LEU A 82 -32.26 -8.36 -43.12
C LEU A 82 -32.46 -9.34 -41.96
N SER A 83 -33.48 -10.20 -42.01
CA SER A 83 -33.72 -11.21 -40.97
C SER A 83 -32.54 -12.16 -40.78
N GLN A 84 -31.91 -12.61 -41.88
CA GLN A 84 -30.73 -13.47 -41.84
C GLN A 84 -29.48 -12.74 -41.31
N THR A 85 -29.35 -11.43 -41.56
CA THR A 85 -28.28 -10.64 -40.94
C THR A 85 -28.53 -10.41 -39.44
N PHE A 86 -29.78 -10.18 -39.03
CA PHE A 86 -30.13 -10.04 -37.62
C PHE A 86 -29.90 -11.33 -36.83
N THR A 87 -30.30 -12.50 -37.35
CA THR A 87 -30.02 -13.78 -36.66
C THR A 87 -28.52 -14.01 -36.49
N ARG A 88 -27.72 -13.84 -37.55
CA ARG A 88 -26.25 -13.96 -37.45
C ARG A 88 -25.64 -12.98 -36.42
N VAL A 89 -26.14 -11.75 -36.36
CA VAL A 89 -25.67 -10.76 -35.38
C VAL A 89 -26.10 -11.13 -33.95
N MET A 90 -27.27 -11.75 -33.78
CA MET A 90 -27.70 -12.31 -32.49
C MET A 90 -26.82 -13.51 -32.11
N ASP A 91 -26.62 -14.49 -32.99
CA ASP A 91 -25.78 -15.67 -32.75
C ASP A 91 -24.35 -15.26 -32.32
N CYS A 92 -23.76 -14.26 -32.98
CA CYS A 92 -22.46 -13.70 -32.60
C CYS A 92 -22.46 -12.99 -31.24
N LYS A 93 -23.55 -12.30 -30.89
CA LYS A 93 -23.71 -11.64 -29.58
C LYS A 93 -23.91 -12.66 -28.48
N ASP A 94 -24.75 -13.66 -28.69
CA ASP A 94 -25.05 -14.70 -27.72
C ASP A 94 -23.79 -15.56 -27.48
N SER A 95 -23.05 -15.93 -28.53
CA SER A 95 -21.72 -16.57 -28.41
C SER A 95 -20.72 -15.73 -27.59
N ALA A 96 -20.71 -14.40 -27.76
CA ALA A 96 -19.85 -13.52 -26.98
C ALA A 96 -20.31 -13.39 -25.52
N ILE A 97 -21.62 -13.41 -25.25
CA ILE A 97 -22.18 -13.44 -23.90
C ILE A 97 -21.84 -14.76 -23.20
N GLU A 98 -21.97 -15.90 -23.89
CA GLU A 98 -21.59 -17.21 -23.36
C GLU A 98 -20.10 -17.27 -23.01
N ALA A 99 -19.22 -16.78 -23.89
CA ALA A 99 -17.79 -16.69 -23.64
C ALA A 99 -17.47 -15.82 -22.40
N LEU A 100 -18.04 -14.62 -22.31
CA LEU A 100 -17.88 -13.73 -21.15
C LEU A 100 -18.42 -14.36 -19.85
N VAL A 101 -19.50 -15.14 -19.91
CA VAL A 101 -20.05 -15.90 -18.77
C VAL A 101 -19.12 -17.03 -18.36
N THR A 102 -18.43 -17.70 -19.29
CA THR A 102 -17.40 -18.69 -18.95
C THR A 102 -16.17 -18.05 -18.33
N GLU A 103 -15.65 -16.96 -18.89
CA GLU A 103 -14.52 -16.20 -18.35
C GLU A 103 -14.80 -15.68 -16.93
N LEU A 104 -16.03 -15.19 -16.67
CA LEU A 104 -16.46 -14.76 -15.33
C LEU A 104 -16.42 -15.90 -14.31
N LYS A 105 -16.92 -17.09 -14.68
CA LYS A 105 -16.88 -18.27 -13.80
C LYS A 105 -15.45 -18.71 -13.52
N GLU A 106 -14.59 -18.76 -14.54
CA GLU A 106 -13.19 -19.11 -14.38
C GLU A 106 -12.44 -18.12 -13.47
N ALA A 107 -12.69 -16.81 -13.64
CA ALA A 107 -12.12 -15.77 -12.78
C ALA A 107 -12.61 -15.89 -11.33
N GLU A 108 -13.90 -16.17 -11.11
CA GLU A 108 -14.47 -16.39 -9.77
C GLU A 108 -13.86 -17.64 -9.12
N GLU A 109 -13.69 -18.75 -9.85
CA GLU A 109 -13.01 -19.94 -9.33
C GLU A 109 -11.53 -19.68 -9.01
N GLN A 110 -10.82 -18.92 -9.84
CA GLN A 110 -9.42 -18.52 -9.57
C GLN A 110 -9.33 -17.67 -8.29
N GLN A 111 -10.22 -16.68 -8.12
CA GLN A 111 -10.30 -15.87 -6.90
C GLN A 111 -10.62 -16.74 -5.67
N ASN A 112 -11.56 -17.68 -5.78
CA ASN A 112 -11.91 -18.61 -4.70
C ASN A 112 -10.74 -19.55 -4.34
N ARG A 113 -9.97 -20.04 -5.32
CA ARG A 113 -8.74 -20.82 -5.08
C ARG A 113 -7.67 -19.99 -4.36
N ALA A 114 -7.44 -18.75 -4.80
CA ALA A 114 -6.49 -17.83 -4.18
C ALA A 114 -6.89 -17.45 -2.74
N LEU A 115 -8.17 -17.20 -2.49
CA LEU A 115 -8.68 -16.92 -1.15
C LEU A 115 -8.48 -18.13 -0.22
N ARG A 116 -8.81 -19.34 -0.68
CA ARG A 116 -8.60 -20.58 0.10
C ARG A 116 -7.13 -20.82 0.43
N SER A 117 -6.21 -20.59 -0.51
CA SER A 117 -4.77 -20.74 -0.24
C SER A 117 -4.24 -19.68 0.72
N HIS A 118 -4.68 -18.42 0.60
CA HIS A 118 -4.35 -17.37 1.55
C HIS A 118 -4.86 -17.70 2.97
N LEU A 119 -6.13 -18.10 3.11
CA LEU A 119 -6.70 -18.48 4.41
C LEU A 119 -5.91 -19.63 5.05
N HIS A 120 -5.57 -20.66 4.28
CA HIS A 120 -4.76 -21.77 4.77
C HIS A 120 -3.36 -21.33 5.25
N LEU A 121 -2.69 -20.43 4.52
CA LEU A 121 -1.41 -19.85 4.94
C LEU A 121 -1.55 -19.00 6.21
N THR A 122 -2.64 -18.24 6.37
CA THR A 122 -2.90 -17.50 7.62
C THR A 122 -3.18 -18.44 8.80
N ASP A 123 -3.88 -19.56 8.60
CA ASP A 123 -4.09 -20.56 9.64
C ASP A 123 -2.79 -21.23 10.07
N GLN A 124 -1.91 -21.60 9.12
CA GLN A 124 -0.57 -22.11 9.42
C GLN A 124 0.25 -21.10 10.23
N LEU A 125 0.24 -19.82 9.86
CA LEU A 125 0.94 -18.76 10.58
C LEU A 125 0.37 -18.55 12.00
N LEU A 126 -0.95 -18.59 12.16
CA LEU A 126 -1.61 -18.54 13.46
C LEU A 126 -1.24 -19.75 14.32
N GLN A 127 -1.15 -20.95 13.74
CA GLN A 127 -0.72 -22.15 14.45
C GLN A 127 0.73 -22.03 14.93
N LEU A 128 1.64 -21.53 14.08
CA LEU A 128 3.04 -21.27 14.47
C LEU A 128 3.15 -20.26 15.63
N GLN A 129 2.37 -19.17 15.60
CA GLN A 129 2.36 -18.21 16.72
C GLN A 129 1.74 -18.80 17.99
N ARG A 130 0.68 -19.62 17.90
CA ARG A 130 0.12 -20.35 19.05
C ARG A 130 1.14 -21.30 19.68
N CYS A 131 1.87 -22.06 18.87
CA CYS A 131 2.96 -22.92 19.37
C CYS A 131 4.05 -22.10 20.07
N ARG A 132 4.48 -20.98 19.46
CA ARG A 132 5.48 -20.08 20.06
C ARG A 132 5.03 -19.49 21.40
N LEU A 133 3.77 -19.05 21.50
CA LEU A 133 3.19 -18.57 22.74
C LEU A 133 3.14 -19.67 23.80
N GLY A 134 2.69 -20.88 23.44
CA GLY A 134 2.68 -22.03 24.35
C GLY A 134 4.07 -22.38 24.90
N TYR A 135 5.13 -22.34 24.08
CA TYR A 135 6.50 -22.54 24.57
C TYR A 135 6.97 -21.43 25.52
N LEU A 136 6.60 -20.18 25.26
CA LEU A 136 6.91 -19.06 26.15
C LEU A 136 6.17 -19.21 27.49
N GLU A 137 4.87 -19.51 27.48
CA GLU A 137 4.06 -19.75 28.68
C GLU A 137 4.58 -20.92 29.51
N GLN A 138 4.98 -22.03 28.86
CA GLN A 138 5.64 -23.17 29.52
C GLN A 138 7.00 -22.76 30.13
N GLY A 139 7.83 -22.00 29.41
CA GLY A 139 9.10 -21.49 29.93
C GLY A 139 8.93 -20.57 31.14
N PHE A 140 7.99 -19.62 31.08
CA PHE A 140 7.69 -18.70 32.17
C PHE A 140 7.11 -19.42 33.39
N SER A 141 6.17 -20.35 33.19
CA SER A 141 5.59 -21.12 34.30
C SER A 141 6.60 -22.06 34.96
N ALA A 142 7.51 -22.66 34.19
CA ALA A 142 8.62 -23.44 34.72
C ALA A 142 9.60 -22.57 35.54
N GLN A 143 9.98 -21.38 35.05
CA GLN A 143 10.82 -20.44 35.80
C GLN A 143 10.17 -19.98 37.11
N VAL A 144 8.87 -19.62 37.07
CA VAL A 144 8.11 -19.27 38.27
C VAL A 144 7.99 -20.44 39.25
N GLY A 145 7.86 -21.67 38.75
CA GLY A 145 7.86 -22.89 39.56
C GLY A 145 9.19 -23.15 40.26
N ALA A 146 10.30 -23.05 39.52
CA ALA A 146 11.65 -23.21 40.07
C ALA A 146 11.94 -22.16 41.15
N LEU A 147 11.69 -20.88 40.85
CA LEU A 147 11.90 -19.78 41.79
C LEU A 147 11.09 -19.94 43.09
N LYS A 148 9.84 -20.42 42.98
CA LYS A 148 9.02 -20.74 44.16
C LYS A 148 9.60 -21.90 44.98
N ALA A 149 10.08 -22.95 44.32
CA ALA A 149 10.69 -24.09 44.99
C ALA A 149 12.00 -23.70 45.70
N GLU A 150 12.82 -22.84 45.09
CA GLU A 150 14.01 -22.25 45.70
C GLU A 150 13.65 -21.44 46.95
N PHE A 151 12.72 -20.49 46.86
CA PHE A 151 12.25 -19.72 48.03
C PHE A 151 11.63 -20.60 49.13
N GLU A 152 10.90 -21.65 48.78
CA GLU A 152 10.35 -22.60 49.77
C GLU A 152 11.43 -23.46 50.44
N ALA A 153 12.50 -23.80 49.72
CA ALA A 153 13.65 -24.53 50.28
C ALA A 153 14.47 -23.63 51.21
N GLU A 154 14.81 -22.41 50.78
CA GLU A 154 15.47 -21.39 51.61
C GLU A 154 14.66 -21.11 52.89
N ARG A 155 13.34 -20.92 52.76
CA ARG A 155 12.45 -20.70 53.91
C ARG A 155 12.48 -21.86 54.90
N LYS A 156 12.51 -23.11 54.43
CA LYS A 156 12.61 -24.29 55.30
C LYS A 156 13.95 -24.34 56.02
N ALA A 157 15.05 -24.17 55.30
CA ALA A 157 16.39 -24.15 55.88
C ALA A 157 16.55 -23.06 56.95
N MET A 158 16.01 -21.86 56.72
CA MET A 158 16.01 -20.76 57.71
C MET A 158 15.20 -21.10 58.97
N LEU A 159 14.06 -21.78 58.84
CA LEU A 159 13.25 -22.23 59.98
C LEU A 159 13.95 -23.36 60.75
N GLU A 160 14.49 -24.35 60.05
CA GLU A 160 15.26 -25.46 60.66
C GLU A 160 16.51 -24.95 61.40
N GLN A 161 17.20 -23.94 60.85
CA GLN A 161 18.30 -23.25 61.53
C GLN A 161 17.80 -22.50 62.78
N GLN A 162 16.71 -21.74 62.67
CA GLN A 162 16.14 -21.01 63.81
C GLN A 162 15.70 -21.95 64.95
N ASP A 163 15.10 -23.09 64.61
CA ASP A 163 14.68 -24.11 65.59
C ASP A 163 15.91 -24.75 66.26
N TRP A 164 16.96 -25.07 65.49
CA TRP A 164 18.22 -25.60 66.04
C TRP A 164 18.93 -24.60 66.96
N GLU A 165 19.05 -23.33 66.54
CA GLU A 165 19.60 -22.25 67.36
C GLU A 165 18.79 -22.07 68.66
N SER A 166 17.46 -22.16 68.57
CA SER A 166 16.56 -22.09 69.73
C SER A 166 16.76 -23.25 70.70
N CYS A 167 16.93 -24.48 70.21
CA CYS A 167 17.28 -25.64 71.03
C CYS A 167 18.64 -25.47 71.71
N CYS A 168 19.68 -25.08 70.98
CA CYS A 168 21.01 -24.87 71.57
C CYS A 168 21.03 -23.78 72.64
N LEU A 169 20.27 -22.70 72.46
CA LEU A 169 20.11 -21.65 73.48
C LEU A 169 19.36 -22.17 74.73
N GLN A 170 18.37 -23.04 74.57
CA GLN A 170 17.68 -23.69 75.69
C GLN A 170 18.62 -24.65 76.45
N ASP A 171 19.38 -25.49 75.74
CA ASP A 171 20.37 -26.39 76.34
C ASP A 171 21.47 -25.62 77.09
N MET A 172 21.96 -24.52 76.52
CA MET A 172 22.93 -23.63 77.18
C MET A 172 22.34 -22.97 78.44
N ALA A 173 21.08 -22.52 78.40
CA ALA A 173 20.41 -21.96 79.57
C ALA A 173 20.26 -23.00 80.69
N LEU A 174 19.82 -24.23 80.36
CA LEU A 174 19.70 -25.33 81.31
C LEU A 174 21.06 -25.74 81.90
N ALA A 175 22.13 -25.76 81.08
CA ALA A 175 23.48 -26.02 81.57
C ALA A 175 23.97 -24.91 82.51
N MET A 176 23.72 -23.64 82.18
CA MET A 176 24.03 -22.50 83.05
C MET A 176 23.26 -22.54 84.37
N GLU A 177 21.97 -22.91 84.37
CA GLU A 177 21.18 -23.10 85.59
C GLU A 177 21.73 -24.23 86.47
N GLN A 178 22.11 -25.37 85.86
CA GLN A 178 22.72 -26.48 86.58
C GLN A 178 24.09 -26.10 87.19
N ASP A 179 24.93 -25.40 86.44
CA ASP A 179 26.22 -24.93 86.95
C ASP A 179 26.05 -23.84 88.00
N HIS A 180 25.02 -22.98 87.90
CA HIS A 180 24.70 -22.03 88.96
C HIS A 180 24.29 -22.77 90.25
N ALA A 181 23.39 -23.75 90.17
CA ALA A 181 22.99 -24.57 91.32
C ALA A 181 24.16 -25.38 91.93
N ARG A 182 25.09 -25.88 91.11
CA ARG A 182 26.35 -26.51 91.58
C ARG A 182 27.22 -25.51 92.33
N ASN A 183 27.46 -24.32 91.76
CA ASN A 183 28.25 -23.26 92.37
C ASN A 183 27.64 -22.77 93.70
N GLU A 184 26.31 -22.64 93.78
CA GLU A 184 25.59 -22.35 95.03
C GLU A 184 25.80 -23.46 96.08
N HIS A 185 25.70 -24.73 95.67
CA HIS A 185 25.93 -25.86 96.57
C HIS A 185 27.39 -25.93 97.07
N GLU A 186 28.36 -25.72 96.19
CA GLU A 186 29.78 -25.64 96.57
C GLU A 186 30.05 -24.45 97.50
N ALA A 187 29.46 -23.28 97.24
CA ALA A 187 29.56 -22.13 98.13
C ALA A 187 29.00 -22.42 99.54
N LEU A 188 27.87 -23.15 99.63
CA LEU A 188 27.29 -23.60 100.90
C LEU A 188 28.19 -24.62 101.62
N LEU A 189 28.76 -25.60 100.91
CA LEU A 189 29.71 -26.57 101.48
C LEU A 189 30.99 -25.88 101.96
N ASN A 190 31.54 -24.95 101.19
CA ASN A 190 32.72 -24.16 101.55
C ASN A 190 32.45 -23.28 102.78
N PHE A 191 31.25 -22.70 102.90
CA PHE A 191 30.83 -21.97 104.09
C PHE A 191 30.74 -22.87 105.33
N GLN A 192 30.26 -24.11 105.17
CA GLN A 192 30.22 -25.10 106.25
C GLN A 192 31.62 -25.57 106.68
N SER A 193 32.52 -25.87 105.73
CA SER A 193 33.89 -26.28 106.04
C SER A 193 34.69 -25.16 106.72
N ALA A 194 34.57 -23.92 106.25
CA ALA A 194 35.20 -22.75 106.89
C ALA A 194 34.72 -22.56 108.34
N ARG A 195 33.44 -22.83 108.62
CA ARG A 195 32.87 -22.80 109.97
C ARG A 195 33.47 -23.87 110.88
N ASP A 196 33.66 -25.09 110.38
CA ASP A 196 34.28 -26.19 111.16
C ASP A 196 35.81 -26.04 111.30
N ASP A 197 36.50 -25.42 110.34
CA ASP A 197 37.92 -25.09 110.45
C ASP A 197 38.20 -24.04 111.54
N ILE A 198 37.33 -23.04 111.68
CA ILE A 198 37.39 -22.06 112.79
C ILE A 198 37.22 -22.79 114.14
N LYS A 199 36.36 -23.81 114.19
CA LYS A 199 36.11 -24.63 115.38
C LYS A 199 37.26 -25.60 115.69
N ASN A 200 37.97 -26.11 114.68
CA ASN A 200 39.15 -26.98 114.85
C ASN A 200 40.41 -26.19 115.26
N LYS A 201 40.63 -24.99 114.68
CA LYS A 201 41.75 -24.11 115.05
C LYS A 201 41.72 -23.69 116.53
N ALA A 202 40.55 -23.67 117.15
CA ALA A 202 40.38 -23.42 118.59
C ALA A 202 40.88 -24.56 119.52
N ARG A 203 41.30 -25.72 118.99
CA ARG A 203 41.78 -26.89 119.77
C ARG A 203 43.25 -27.25 119.59
N GLY A 204 43.94 -26.66 118.61
CA GLY A 204 45.21 -27.18 118.07
C GLY A 204 46.48 -26.39 118.35
N ALA A 205 46.61 -25.72 119.51
CA ALA A 205 47.75 -24.84 119.77
C ALA A 205 48.36 -25.00 121.19
N GLN A 206 49.26 -25.98 121.37
CA GLN A 206 50.21 -25.99 122.50
C GLN A 206 51.43 -26.91 122.28
N GLY A 207 52.64 -26.30 122.24
CA GLY A 207 53.89 -26.89 122.75
C GLY A 207 54.79 -27.75 121.84
N SER A 208 55.94 -27.19 121.38
CA SER A 208 57.29 -27.82 121.44
C SER A 208 58.35 -27.03 120.64
N ILE A 209 59.39 -26.51 121.30
CA ILE A 209 60.75 -26.32 120.74
C ILE A 209 61.78 -26.53 121.88
N GLU A 210 63.00 -26.95 121.50
CA GLU A 210 64.27 -27.00 122.26
C GLU A 210 64.60 -28.33 122.99
N GLY A 211 65.81 -28.90 122.87
CA GLY A 211 66.94 -28.54 121.99
C GLY A 211 68.31 -28.91 122.57
N LEU A 212 68.86 -30.08 122.26
CA LEU A 212 70.19 -30.48 122.73
C LEU A 212 71.31 -30.05 121.76
N LEU A 213 72.07 -29.04 122.20
CA LEU A 213 73.33 -28.59 121.59
C LEU A 213 74.50 -29.52 121.97
N GLY A 214 75.57 -29.57 121.16
CA GLY A 214 76.81 -30.24 121.61
C GLY A 214 77.99 -30.33 120.65
N LEU A 215 77.81 -30.43 119.32
CA LEU A 215 78.90 -30.79 118.38
C LEU A 215 78.97 -29.94 117.09
N ALA A 216 78.45 -28.71 117.11
CA ALA A 216 78.38 -27.84 115.92
C ALA A 216 79.34 -26.63 115.92
N GLY A 217 80.15 -26.43 116.96
CA GLY A 217 81.00 -25.24 117.12
C GLY A 217 82.21 -25.20 116.18
N GLU A 218 82.90 -26.32 116.00
CA GLU A 218 84.21 -26.35 115.36
C GLU A 218 84.15 -26.48 113.82
N ILE A 219 83.07 -27.05 113.28
CA ILE A 219 82.82 -27.09 111.83
C ILE A 219 82.29 -25.74 111.30
N GLN A 220 81.66 -24.92 112.16
CA GLN A 220 81.10 -23.63 111.76
C GLN A 220 82.16 -22.55 111.48
N THR A 221 83.32 -22.57 112.14
CA THR A 221 84.37 -21.54 111.96
C THR A 221 85.03 -21.65 110.59
N ALA A 222 85.38 -22.86 110.15
CA ALA A 222 85.94 -23.12 108.82
C ALA A 222 84.91 -22.90 107.68
N ARG A 223 83.63 -23.20 107.91
CA ARG A 223 82.56 -22.97 106.92
C ARG A 223 82.23 -21.49 106.73
N ARG A 224 82.33 -20.67 107.78
CA ARG A 224 82.02 -19.23 107.73
C ARG A 224 83.01 -18.42 106.87
N SER A 225 84.31 -18.70 106.96
CA SER A 225 85.32 -17.97 106.16
C SER A 225 85.21 -18.26 104.66
N TYR A 226 84.96 -19.52 104.27
CA TYR A 226 84.75 -19.90 102.87
C TYR A 226 83.39 -19.41 102.31
N ALA A 227 82.34 -19.40 103.14
CA ALA A 227 81.04 -18.85 102.75
C ALA A 227 81.13 -17.35 102.48
N GLN A 228 81.62 -16.56 103.44
CA GLN A 228 81.65 -15.09 103.35
C GLN A 228 82.44 -14.54 102.15
N ALA A 229 83.44 -15.28 101.65
CA ALA A 229 84.21 -14.91 100.46
C ALA A 229 83.56 -15.31 99.12
N THR A 230 82.69 -16.33 99.09
CA THR A 230 82.06 -16.84 97.86
C THR A 230 80.59 -16.45 97.71
N GLU A 231 79.89 -16.20 98.81
CA GLU A 231 78.46 -15.86 98.87
C GLU A 231 78.17 -14.51 98.22
N LYS A 232 79.00 -13.48 98.46
CA LYS A 232 78.86 -12.16 97.80
C LYS A 232 78.89 -12.27 96.26
N LYS A 233 79.89 -12.98 95.72
CA LYS A 233 80.03 -13.20 94.27
C LYS A 233 78.92 -14.08 93.70
N LYS A 234 78.38 -15.03 94.48
CA LYS A 234 77.22 -15.84 94.07
C LYS A 234 75.93 -15.01 94.00
N VAL A 235 75.67 -14.17 95.00
CA VAL A 235 74.50 -13.27 95.00
C VAL A 235 74.59 -12.28 93.84
N GLU A 236 75.74 -11.66 93.60
CA GLU A 236 75.98 -10.78 92.45
C GLU A 236 75.75 -11.50 91.11
N PHE A 237 76.26 -12.74 90.96
CA PHE A 237 76.05 -13.54 89.75
C PHE A 237 74.59 -13.99 89.57
N GLU A 238 73.90 -14.42 90.63
CA GLU A 238 72.47 -14.78 90.56
C GLU A 238 71.58 -13.57 90.26
N GLU A 239 71.89 -12.40 90.80
CA GLU A 239 71.20 -11.16 90.45
C GLU A 239 71.41 -10.78 88.99
N LEU A 240 72.66 -10.84 88.50
CA LEU A 240 72.96 -10.61 87.09
C LEU A 240 72.26 -11.64 86.20
N LYS A 241 72.24 -12.91 86.58
CA LYS A 241 71.52 -13.97 85.85
C LYS A 241 70.01 -13.69 85.80
N ARG A 242 69.38 -13.35 86.92
CA ARG A 242 67.95 -12.97 86.97
C ARG A 242 67.66 -11.71 86.15
N LYS A 243 68.60 -10.75 86.09
CA LYS A 243 68.50 -9.55 85.24
C LYS A 243 68.60 -9.93 83.76
N CYS A 244 69.54 -10.81 83.37
CA CYS A 244 69.66 -11.34 82.01
C CYS A 244 68.46 -12.18 81.56
N GLU A 245 67.91 -13.02 82.45
CA GLU A 245 66.71 -13.82 82.16
C GLU A 245 65.49 -12.92 81.93
N LYS A 246 65.32 -11.87 82.74
CA LYS A 246 64.26 -10.87 82.55
C LYS A 246 64.43 -10.09 81.25
N THR A 247 65.62 -9.57 80.97
CA THR A 247 65.85 -8.83 79.72
C THR A 247 65.75 -9.73 78.49
N SER A 248 66.15 -11.01 78.56
CA SER A 248 65.92 -11.97 77.48
C SER A 248 64.42 -12.21 77.23
N CYS A 249 63.63 -12.43 78.28
CA CYS A 249 62.17 -12.59 78.15
C CYS A 249 61.49 -11.33 77.62
N GLU A 250 61.97 -10.13 78.00
CA GLU A 250 61.48 -8.86 77.47
C GLU A 250 61.86 -8.67 75.99
N ILE A 251 63.09 -9.03 75.59
CA ILE A 251 63.55 -9.03 74.19
C ILE A 251 62.71 -10.01 73.35
N ASP A 252 62.48 -11.24 73.82
CA ASP A 252 61.65 -12.24 73.14
C ASP A 252 60.19 -11.78 72.99
N ALA A 253 59.64 -11.12 74.03
CA ALA A 253 58.31 -10.56 73.99
C ALA A 253 58.20 -9.36 73.03
N GLN A 254 59.25 -8.53 72.93
CA GLN A 254 59.34 -7.44 71.96
C GLN A 254 59.54 -7.95 70.53
N ALA A 255 60.40 -8.94 70.30
CA ALA A 255 60.62 -9.57 69.01
C ALA A 255 59.32 -10.20 68.45
N LYS A 256 58.57 -10.94 69.29
CA LYS A 256 57.25 -11.50 68.91
C LYS A 256 56.20 -10.43 68.63
N LYS A 257 56.29 -9.25 69.26
CA LYS A 257 55.41 -8.11 68.94
C LYS A 257 55.82 -7.46 67.61
N LEU A 258 57.11 -7.26 67.37
CA LEU A 258 57.63 -6.71 66.11
C LEU A 258 57.29 -7.60 64.92
N GLN A 259 57.46 -8.92 65.03
CA GLN A 259 57.09 -9.87 63.97
C GLN A 259 55.60 -9.77 63.63
N LYS A 260 54.71 -9.76 64.64
CA LYS A 260 53.26 -9.59 64.42
C LYS A 260 52.91 -8.24 63.79
N LEU A 261 53.63 -7.17 64.13
CA LEU A 261 53.44 -5.86 63.50
C LEU A 261 53.88 -5.88 62.03
N GLN A 262 55.01 -6.51 61.71
CA GLN A 262 55.49 -6.68 60.34
C GLN A 262 54.51 -7.53 59.50
N GLU A 263 54.04 -8.67 60.02
CA GLU A 263 53.04 -9.52 59.36
C GLU A 263 51.73 -8.75 59.09
N ASN A 264 51.27 -7.94 60.06
CA ASN A 264 50.09 -7.09 59.88
C ASN A 264 50.33 -5.96 58.87
N GLU A 265 51.51 -5.32 58.86
CA GLU A 265 51.86 -4.27 57.90
C GLU A 265 51.91 -4.82 56.47
N GLU A 266 52.54 -5.99 56.26
CA GLU A 266 52.54 -6.67 54.96
C GLU A 266 51.12 -7.04 54.49
N GLN A 267 50.28 -7.61 55.37
CA GLN A 267 48.88 -7.90 55.04
C GLN A 267 48.12 -6.61 54.68
N THR A 268 48.35 -5.52 55.43
CA THR A 268 47.71 -4.23 55.17
C THR A 268 48.18 -3.61 53.84
N GLN A 269 49.45 -3.82 53.46
CA GLN A 269 49.98 -3.41 52.15
C GLN A 269 49.34 -4.23 51.02
N ARG A 270 49.33 -5.56 51.11
CA ARG A 270 48.69 -6.43 50.10
C ARG A 270 47.22 -6.07 49.87
N ILE A 271 46.45 -5.82 50.93
CA ILE A 271 45.04 -5.39 50.84
C ILE A 271 44.90 -4.00 50.18
N ARG A 272 45.87 -3.08 50.38
CA ARG A 272 45.89 -1.79 49.67
C ARG A 272 46.17 -1.97 48.18
N ASP A 273 47.17 -2.78 47.83
CA ASP A 273 47.55 -3.05 46.44
C ASP A 273 46.39 -3.73 45.67
N GLU A 274 45.75 -4.71 46.28
CA GLU A 274 44.54 -5.37 45.73
C GLU A 274 43.38 -4.38 45.55
N ARG A 275 43.15 -3.51 46.54
CA ARG A 275 42.12 -2.46 46.47
C ARG A 275 42.42 -1.46 45.36
N GLU A 276 43.67 -1.01 45.21
CA GLU A 276 44.06 -0.08 44.15
C GLU A 276 43.91 -0.73 42.77
N LEU A 277 44.33 -1.98 42.62
CA LEU A 277 44.17 -2.75 41.38
C LEU A 277 42.67 -3.00 41.04
N ALA A 278 41.82 -3.23 42.05
CA ALA A 278 40.38 -3.31 41.88
C ALA A 278 39.76 -1.95 41.48
N LEU A 279 40.19 -0.84 42.08
CA LEU A 279 39.76 0.51 41.72
C LEU A 279 40.16 0.87 40.28
N GLN A 280 41.37 0.53 39.86
CA GLN A 280 41.82 0.71 38.46
C GLN A 280 40.98 -0.12 37.47
N LYS A 281 40.64 -1.38 37.82
CA LYS A 281 39.73 -2.22 37.02
C LYS A 281 38.33 -1.58 36.92
N LEU A 282 37.77 -1.11 38.03
CA LEU A 282 36.47 -0.42 38.06
C LEU A 282 36.46 0.87 37.25
N GLN A 283 37.53 1.68 37.31
CA GLN A 283 37.68 2.89 36.49
C GLN A 283 37.72 2.55 34.99
N LYS A 284 38.48 1.52 34.59
CA LYS A 284 38.53 1.03 33.20
C LYS A 284 37.17 0.54 32.71
N LEU A 285 36.46 -0.26 33.51
CA LEU A 285 35.11 -0.73 33.19
C LEU A 285 34.11 0.43 33.09
N ARG A 286 34.17 1.41 34.00
CA ARG A 286 33.30 2.60 33.95
C ARG A 286 33.56 3.44 32.69
N ALA A 287 34.83 3.59 32.30
CA ALA A 287 35.20 4.26 31.05
C ALA A 287 34.66 3.51 29.83
N GLN A 288 34.80 2.18 29.78
CA GLN A 288 34.24 1.33 28.71
C GLN A 288 32.71 1.43 28.63
N ILE A 289 32.00 1.39 29.76
CA ILE A 289 30.54 1.57 29.80
C ILE A 289 30.14 2.96 29.30
N SER A 290 30.84 4.02 29.71
CA SER A 290 30.54 5.38 29.23
C SER A 290 30.81 5.55 27.73
N GLN A 291 31.89 4.94 27.21
CA GLN A 291 32.21 4.93 25.79
C GLN A 291 31.18 4.13 24.98
N ALA A 292 30.78 2.95 25.45
CA ALA A 292 29.74 2.13 24.83
C ALA A 292 28.37 2.84 24.83
N GLY A 293 28.03 3.52 25.92
CA GLY A 293 26.83 4.36 26.00
C GLY A 293 26.86 5.51 25.01
N ALA A 294 28.00 6.18 24.87
CA ALA A 294 28.18 7.26 23.89
C ALA A 294 28.07 6.76 22.44
N THR A 295 28.70 5.64 22.09
CA THR A 295 28.60 5.07 20.72
C THR A 295 27.19 4.56 20.42
N ALA A 296 26.53 3.89 21.37
CA ALA A 296 25.13 3.49 21.20
C ALA A 296 24.22 4.71 21.00
N HIS A 297 24.43 5.80 21.74
CA HIS A 297 23.68 7.03 21.55
C HIS A 297 23.92 7.66 20.18
N THR A 298 25.16 7.77 19.70
CA THR A 298 25.44 8.32 18.36
C THR A 298 24.89 7.46 17.23
N HIS A 299 24.89 6.13 17.38
CA HIS A 299 24.25 5.21 16.44
C HIS A 299 22.73 5.38 16.43
N LEU A 300 22.08 5.48 17.59
CA LEU A 300 20.64 5.70 17.70
C LEU A 300 20.21 7.06 17.10
N VAL A 301 20.97 8.13 17.34
CA VAL A 301 20.73 9.45 16.73
C VAL A 301 20.88 9.36 15.21
N THR A 302 21.97 8.78 14.71
CA THR A 302 22.21 8.60 13.27
C THR A 302 21.10 7.81 12.60
N LEU A 303 20.71 6.66 13.16
CA LEU A 303 19.62 5.83 12.66
C LEU A 303 18.28 6.59 12.66
N THR A 304 17.95 7.29 13.75
CA THR A 304 16.72 8.08 13.85
C THR A 304 16.67 9.19 12.81
N CYS A 305 17.79 9.91 12.61
CA CYS A 305 17.91 10.93 11.57
C CYS A 305 17.73 10.32 10.17
N GLN A 306 18.41 9.21 9.85
CA GLN A 306 18.30 8.52 8.57
C GLN A 306 16.87 8.01 8.31
N CYS A 307 16.24 7.33 9.27
CA CYS A 307 14.84 6.90 9.19
C CYS A 307 13.89 8.09 9.00
N SER A 308 14.12 9.21 9.69
CA SER A 308 13.29 10.41 9.50
C SER A 308 13.44 11.03 8.11
N ALA A 309 14.64 10.96 7.52
CA ALA A 309 14.92 11.46 6.17
C ALA A 309 14.31 10.55 5.09
N THR A 310 14.48 9.23 5.21
CA THR A 310 13.86 8.27 4.27
C THR A 310 12.33 8.33 4.35
N LEU A 311 11.74 8.44 5.54
CA LEU A 311 10.30 8.65 5.70
C LEU A 311 9.80 9.96 5.04
N LYS A 312 10.56 11.05 5.10
CA LYS A 312 10.23 12.30 4.38
C LYS A 312 10.25 12.11 2.86
N VAL A 313 11.27 11.45 2.32
CA VAL A 313 11.38 11.15 0.87
C VAL A 313 10.24 10.24 0.42
N LEU A 314 9.94 9.17 1.17
CA LEU A 314 8.84 8.26 0.86
C LEU A 314 7.47 8.96 0.89
N ARG A 315 7.23 9.87 1.85
CA ARG A 315 6.01 10.70 1.87
C ARG A 315 5.89 11.57 0.61
N GLN A 316 6.96 12.22 0.17
CA GLN A 316 6.96 13.00 -1.08
C GLN A 316 6.68 12.14 -2.32
N VAL A 317 7.16 10.88 -2.36
CA VAL A 317 6.84 9.93 -3.44
C VAL A 317 5.35 9.57 -3.41
N VAL A 318 4.79 9.31 -2.22
CA VAL A 318 3.34 9.04 -2.06
C VAL A 318 2.49 10.24 -2.48
N GLU A 319 2.87 11.46 -2.10
CA GLU A 319 2.18 12.70 -2.53
C GLU A 319 2.20 12.87 -4.06
N LYS A 320 3.35 12.61 -4.70
CA LYS A 320 3.47 12.62 -6.17
C LYS A 320 2.57 11.55 -6.81
N ALA A 321 2.57 10.33 -6.30
CA ALA A 321 1.73 9.24 -6.80
C ALA A 321 0.24 9.56 -6.66
N GLN A 322 -0.20 10.08 -5.50
CA GLN A 322 -1.57 10.53 -5.28
C GLN A 322 -1.96 11.67 -6.24
N ARG A 323 -1.05 12.61 -6.52
CA ARG A 323 -1.30 13.68 -7.50
C ARG A 323 -1.48 13.12 -8.91
N ILE A 324 -0.66 12.14 -9.32
CA ILE A 324 -0.78 11.46 -10.61
C ILE A 324 -2.13 10.74 -10.73
N LEU A 325 -2.54 10.00 -9.69
CA LEU A 325 -3.84 9.32 -9.66
C LEU A 325 -5.02 10.29 -9.77
N ARG A 326 -5.02 11.39 -8.99
CA ARG A 326 -6.07 12.43 -9.07
C ARG A 326 -6.13 13.07 -10.47
N LEU A 327 -4.99 13.32 -11.10
CA LEU A 327 -4.93 13.84 -12.47
C LEU A 327 -5.48 12.80 -13.47
N ALA A 328 -5.12 11.53 -13.32
CA ALA A 328 -5.65 10.45 -14.16
C ALA A 328 -7.17 10.29 -14.02
N GLU A 329 -7.73 10.39 -12.81
CA GLU A 329 -9.18 10.42 -12.56
C GLU A 329 -9.87 11.63 -13.19
N MET A 330 -9.26 12.82 -13.11
CA MET A 330 -9.77 14.03 -13.76
C MET A 330 -9.76 13.91 -15.29
N CYS A 331 -8.67 13.43 -15.88
CA CYS A 331 -8.58 13.16 -17.32
C CYS A 331 -9.61 12.10 -17.75
N ARG A 332 -9.75 11.00 -16.99
CA ARG A 332 -10.72 9.93 -17.29
C ARG A 332 -12.17 10.42 -17.29
N LYS A 333 -12.51 11.53 -16.63
CA LYS A 333 -13.87 12.11 -16.76
C LYS A 333 -14.15 12.60 -18.19
N LEU A 334 -13.14 13.15 -18.86
CA LEU A 334 -13.23 13.73 -20.21
C LEU A 334 -13.15 12.70 -21.34
N GLU A 335 -12.70 11.48 -21.05
CA GLU A 335 -12.58 10.39 -22.04
C GLU A 335 -13.94 9.88 -22.52
N THR A 336 -13.98 9.42 -23.77
CA THR A 336 -15.18 8.79 -24.36
C THR A 336 -15.51 7.46 -23.67
N GLN A 337 -16.73 6.94 -23.88
CA GLN A 337 -17.09 5.61 -23.36
C GLN A 337 -16.24 4.50 -23.99
N GLU A 338 -15.92 4.62 -25.28
CA GLU A 338 -15.06 3.69 -26.01
C GLU A 338 -13.67 3.62 -25.39
N GLU A 339 -13.03 4.76 -25.11
CA GLU A 339 -11.70 4.82 -24.48
C GLU A 339 -11.70 4.33 -23.03
N LYS A 340 -12.84 4.41 -22.33
CA LYS A 340 -12.99 3.88 -20.96
C LYS A 340 -13.07 2.36 -20.93
N VAL A 341 -13.58 1.74 -22.00
CA VAL A 341 -13.77 0.29 -22.14
C VAL A 341 -12.57 -0.36 -22.85
N LEU A 342 -12.03 0.28 -23.89
CA LEU A 342 -10.83 -0.11 -24.63
C LEU A 342 -9.78 1.03 -24.58
N PRO A 343 -9.04 1.20 -23.46
CA PRO A 343 -8.04 2.26 -23.33
C PRO A 343 -6.76 2.02 -24.15
N PHE A 344 -6.59 0.80 -24.67
CA PHE A 344 -5.42 0.35 -25.41
C PHE A 344 -5.88 -0.30 -26.72
N TYR A 345 -5.39 0.23 -27.83
CA TYR A 345 -5.74 -0.23 -29.17
C TYR A 345 -4.75 -1.28 -29.64
N ALA A 346 -5.17 -2.15 -30.56
CA ALA A 346 -4.25 -3.04 -31.26
C ALA A 346 -3.18 -2.20 -31.97
N SER A 347 -1.92 -2.62 -31.85
CA SER A 347 -0.82 -1.94 -32.54
C SER A 347 -1.03 -2.02 -34.05
N SER A 348 -0.87 -0.89 -34.75
CA SER A 348 -0.93 -0.83 -36.21
C SER A 348 0.32 -1.40 -36.89
N LEU A 349 1.34 -1.79 -36.12
CA LEU A 349 2.56 -2.44 -36.59
C LEU A 349 2.35 -3.93 -36.81
N ALA A 350 2.83 -4.47 -37.92
CA ALA A 350 2.83 -5.91 -38.16
C ALA A 350 3.71 -6.66 -37.14
N GLU A 351 3.46 -7.95 -36.90
CA GLU A 351 4.23 -8.74 -35.90
C GLU A 351 5.75 -8.68 -36.13
N GLN A 352 6.19 -8.70 -37.40
CA GLN A 352 7.60 -8.58 -37.76
C GLN A 352 8.20 -7.21 -37.39
N GLU A 353 7.41 -6.14 -37.45
CA GLU A 353 7.83 -4.78 -37.08
C GLU A 353 7.86 -4.62 -35.55
N GLN A 354 6.89 -5.21 -34.84
CA GLN A 354 6.90 -5.29 -33.38
C GLN A 354 8.12 -6.08 -32.87
N GLN A 355 8.48 -7.19 -33.52
CA GLN A 355 9.67 -7.97 -33.19
C GLN A 355 10.96 -7.17 -33.44
N LYS A 356 11.04 -6.38 -34.53
CA LYS A 356 12.18 -5.47 -34.78
C LYS A 356 12.26 -4.37 -33.72
N ALA A 357 11.16 -3.74 -33.37
CA ALA A 357 11.12 -2.69 -32.35
C ALA A 357 11.59 -3.21 -30.98
N ARG A 358 11.17 -4.42 -30.58
CA ARG A 358 11.63 -5.07 -29.34
C ARG A 358 13.13 -5.34 -29.34
N ARG A 359 13.69 -5.84 -30.44
CA ARG A 359 15.15 -6.06 -30.55
C ARG A 359 15.96 -4.76 -30.42
N VAL A 360 15.50 -3.67 -31.05
CA VAL A 360 16.13 -2.35 -30.92
C VAL A 360 16.02 -1.78 -29.49
N LEU A 361 14.97 -2.14 -28.74
CA LEU A 361 14.83 -1.80 -27.32
C LEU A 361 15.73 -2.65 -26.39
N GLU A 362 16.04 -3.88 -26.80
CA GLU A 362 16.95 -4.81 -26.09
C GLU A 362 18.44 -4.50 -26.34
N GLU A 363 18.76 -3.80 -27.44
CA GLU A 363 20.13 -3.36 -27.75
C GLU A 363 20.62 -2.25 -26.79
N THR A 364 21.80 -2.44 -26.22
CA THR A 364 22.43 -1.45 -25.31
C THR A 364 22.94 -0.25 -26.10
N THR A 365 22.14 0.80 -26.14
CA THR A 365 22.41 2.02 -26.91
C THR A 365 23.43 2.94 -26.25
N SER A 366 24.41 3.41 -27.03
CA SER A 366 25.46 4.32 -26.58
C SER A 366 25.07 5.81 -26.64
N GLU A 367 23.92 6.15 -27.24
CA GLU A 367 23.49 7.54 -27.40
C GLU A 367 22.74 8.04 -26.15
N PRO A 368 22.99 9.29 -25.69
CA PRO A 368 22.38 9.81 -24.47
C PRO A 368 20.86 9.97 -24.57
N LEU A 369 20.32 10.21 -25.78
CA LEU A 369 18.88 10.25 -26.01
C LEU A 369 18.24 8.87 -25.85
N ALA A 370 18.91 7.82 -26.34
CA ALA A 370 18.39 6.46 -26.27
C ALA A 370 18.43 5.92 -24.83
N GLN A 371 19.45 6.29 -24.05
CA GLN A 371 19.51 6.03 -22.60
C GLN A 371 18.37 6.75 -21.85
N ALA A 372 18.11 8.02 -22.16
CA ALA A 372 16.98 8.75 -21.58
C ALA A 372 15.61 8.14 -21.98
N LEU A 373 15.51 7.53 -23.17
CA LEU A 373 14.30 6.82 -23.60
C LEU A 373 14.10 5.48 -22.86
N GLN A 374 15.16 4.83 -22.36
CA GLN A 374 15.04 3.62 -21.54
C GLN A 374 14.27 3.88 -20.23
N ASP A 375 14.44 5.05 -19.61
CA ASP A 375 13.69 5.46 -18.42
C ASP A 375 12.17 5.59 -18.65
N TYR A 376 11.72 5.67 -19.91
CA TYR A 376 10.31 5.76 -20.30
C TYR A 376 9.75 4.44 -20.88
N VAL A 377 10.53 3.35 -20.88
CA VAL A 377 10.06 2.03 -21.32
C VAL A 377 8.89 1.57 -20.43
N GLY A 378 7.79 1.17 -21.05
CA GLY A 378 6.51 0.88 -20.39
C GLY A 378 5.46 2.02 -20.45
N LEU A 379 5.85 3.25 -20.81
CA LEU A 379 4.88 4.35 -21.08
C LEU A 379 4.32 4.32 -22.51
N GLU A 380 4.69 3.35 -23.34
CA GLU A 380 4.21 3.16 -24.72
C GLU A 380 2.68 3.27 -24.84
N ARG A 381 1.95 2.59 -23.95
CA ARG A 381 0.47 2.60 -23.92
C ARG A 381 -0.11 3.96 -23.55
N PHE A 382 0.58 4.72 -22.70
CA PHE A 382 0.19 6.10 -22.39
C PHE A 382 0.37 6.99 -23.63
N TRP A 383 1.51 6.88 -24.31
CA TRP A 383 1.77 7.64 -25.54
C TRP A 383 0.82 7.26 -26.68
N GLN A 384 0.44 6.00 -26.83
CA GLN A 384 -0.61 5.58 -27.77
C GLN A 384 -1.94 6.29 -27.48
N ARG A 385 -2.42 6.29 -26.23
CA ARG A 385 -3.69 6.96 -25.87
C ARG A 385 -3.60 8.49 -26.03
N PHE A 386 -2.47 9.09 -25.64
CA PHE A 386 -2.21 10.52 -25.83
C PHE A 386 -2.21 10.91 -27.31
N ASN A 387 -1.51 10.15 -28.17
CA ASN A 387 -1.43 10.42 -29.60
C ASN A 387 -2.80 10.28 -30.29
N LYS A 388 -3.62 9.28 -29.91
CA LYS A 388 -5.01 9.17 -30.40
C LYS A 388 -5.82 10.43 -30.05
N ALA A 389 -5.87 10.82 -28.78
CA ALA A 389 -6.59 12.01 -28.36
C ALA A 389 -6.10 13.28 -29.07
N LYS A 390 -4.79 13.38 -29.34
CA LYS A 390 -4.21 14.49 -30.12
C LYS A 390 -4.63 14.48 -31.60
N LEU A 391 -4.75 13.31 -32.22
CA LEU A 391 -5.25 13.16 -33.59
C LEU A 391 -6.74 13.54 -33.68
N GLU A 392 -7.54 13.13 -32.70
CA GLU A 392 -8.96 13.50 -32.61
C GLU A 392 -9.15 15.00 -32.40
N GLU A 393 -8.38 15.62 -31.51
CA GLU A 393 -8.33 17.09 -31.34
C GLU A 393 -8.07 17.79 -32.68
N LYS A 394 -7.09 17.30 -33.47
CA LYS A 394 -6.79 17.86 -34.80
C LYS A 394 -7.87 17.56 -35.85
N GLY A 395 -8.60 16.45 -35.74
CA GLY A 395 -9.80 16.19 -36.54
C GLY A 395 -10.92 17.18 -36.24
N LEU A 396 -11.20 17.40 -34.94
CA LEU A 396 -12.22 18.32 -34.46
C LEU A 396 -11.90 19.78 -34.77
N GLU A 397 -10.63 20.21 -34.67
CA GLU A 397 -10.18 21.54 -35.13
C GLU A 397 -10.53 21.79 -36.61
N ARG A 398 -10.21 20.83 -37.49
CA ARG A 398 -10.50 20.92 -38.93
C ARG A 398 -12.01 20.93 -39.21
N ALA A 399 -12.78 20.07 -38.57
CA ALA A 399 -14.23 20.03 -38.71
C ALA A 399 -14.88 21.35 -38.23
N ARG A 400 -14.40 21.91 -37.11
CA ARG A 400 -14.85 23.20 -36.60
C ARG A 400 -14.54 24.35 -37.54
N ALA A 401 -13.36 24.36 -38.17
CA ALA A 401 -13.00 25.36 -39.18
C ALA A 401 -13.95 25.29 -40.39
N ALA A 402 -14.12 24.11 -40.99
CA ALA A 402 -15.01 23.91 -42.13
C ALA A 402 -16.49 24.28 -41.82
N LEU A 403 -16.97 23.99 -40.61
CA LEU A 403 -18.30 24.41 -40.17
C LEU A 403 -18.39 25.93 -39.96
N ALA A 404 -17.33 26.58 -39.47
CA ALA A 404 -17.30 28.03 -39.33
C ALA A 404 -17.32 28.73 -40.70
N ASP A 405 -16.54 28.25 -41.67
CA ASP A 405 -16.52 28.77 -43.03
C ASP A 405 -17.88 28.64 -43.70
N ARG A 406 -18.50 27.45 -43.63
CA ARG A 406 -19.85 27.20 -44.15
C ARG A 406 -20.92 28.04 -43.45
N ASN A 407 -20.76 28.35 -42.16
CA ASN A 407 -21.64 29.28 -41.44
C ASN A 407 -21.48 30.72 -41.95
N GLN A 408 -20.25 31.16 -42.23
CA GLN A 408 -20.00 32.47 -42.86
C GLN A 408 -20.62 32.56 -44.26
N GLU A 409 -20.48 31.51 -45.09
CA GLU A 409 -21.12 31.43 -46.41
C GLU A 409 -22.64 31.51 -46.30
N LEU A 410 -23.26 30.72 -45.43
CA LEU A 410 -24.70 30.75 -45.20
C LEU A 410 -25.17 32.12 -44.72
N ARG A 411 -24.41 32.81 -43.85
CA ARG A 411 -24.71 34.19 -43.44
C ARG A 411 -24.62 35.18 -44.61
N ARG A 412 -23.62 35.06 -45.48
CA ARG A 412 -23.50 35.88 -46.70
C ARG A 412 -24.68 35.64 -47.65
N LEU A 413 -25.07 34.39 -47.87
CA LEU A 413 -26.24 34.04 -48.68
C LEU A 413 -27.55 34.58 -48.07
N LEU A 414 -27.71 34.51 -46.74
CA LEU A 414 -28.85 35.11 -46.03
C LEU A 414 -28.88 36.63 -46.18
N GLN A 415 -27.73 37.31 -46.06
CA GLN A 415 -27.62 38.75 -46.31
C GLN A 415 -27.98 39.12 -47.75
N GLN A 416 -27.51 38.35 -48.74
CA GLN A 416 -27.87 38.53 -50.16
C GLN A 416 -29.37 38.30 -50.40
N TYR A 417 -29.96 37.28 -49.78
CA TYR A 417 -31.40 37.01 -49.87
C TYR A 417 -32.24 38.12 -49.22
N LEU A 418 -31.83 38.61 -48.05
CA LEU A 418 -32.50 39.74 -47.39
C LEU A 418 -32.35 41.05 -48.17
N ALA A 419 -31.19 41.29 -48.79
CA ALA A 419 -31.01 42.40 -49.74
C ALA A 419 -31.97 42.24 -50.94
N GLY A 420 -32.00 41.05 -51.56
CA GLY A 420 -32.93 40.73 -52.65
C GLY A 420 -34.41 40.91 -52.30
N ALA A 421 -34.82 40.52 -51.08
CA ALA A 421 -36.18 40.70 -50.58
C ALA A 421 -36.52 42.17 -50.25
N THR A 422 -35.52 42.98 -49.86
CA THR A 422 -35.69 44.42 -49.56
C THR A 422 -35.60 45.33 -50.78
N ILE A 423 -35.22 44.80 -51.96
CA ILE A 423 -35.33 45.50 -53.26
C ILE A 423 -36.79 45.89 -53.59
N ASN A 424 -37.80 45.29 -52.94
CA ASN A 424 -39.19 45.74 -53.05
C ASN A 424 -39.47 47.15 -52.47
N GLN A 425 -38.52 47.82 -51.80
CA GLN A 425 -38.71 49.21 -51.33
C GLN A 425 -37.54 50.18 -51.53
N LYS A 426 -36.32 49.77 -51.90
CA LYS A 426 -35.23 50.71 -52.24
C LYS A 426 -34.43 50.30 -53.47
N VAL A 427 -34.24 51.29 -54.34
CA VAL A 427 -33.57 51.23 -55.66
C VAL A 427 -32.17 50.57 -55.54
N PRO A 428 -31.82 49.60 -56.42
CA PRO A 428 -30.51 48.96 -56.37
C PRO A 428 -29.40 49.92 -56.82
N LYS A 429 -28.30 49.97 -56.07
CA LYS A 429 -27.08 50.73 -56.45
C LYS A 429 -26.03 49.90 -57.20
N ASP A 430 -26.14 48.57 -57.20
CA ASP A 430 -25.24 47.66 -57.91
C ASP A 430 -26.01 46.84 -58.97
N PRO A 431 -25.44 46.65 -60.18
CA PRO A 431 -26.13 45.96 -61.28
C PRO A 431 -26.16 44.44 -61.10
N HIS A 432 -27.37 43.85 -61.23
CA HIS A 432 -27.58 42.41 -61.12
C HIS A 432 -27.01 41.65 -62.34
N PRO A 433 -26.34 40.49 -62.17
CA PRO A 433 -25.74 39.71 -63.26
C PRO A 433 -26.72 39.09 -64.28
N LEU A 434 -28.03 39.34 -64.15
CA LEU A 434 -29.04 38.96 -65.15
C LEU A 434 -29.25 40.02 -66.24
N LEU A 435 -28.66 41.22 -66.09
CA LEU A 435 -28.73 42.29 -67.09
C LEU A 435 -27.53 42.33 -68.05
N THR A 436 -26.55 41.43 -67.88
CA THR A 436 -25.37 41.36 -68.75
C THR A 436 -25.73 40.70 -70.08
N THR A 437 -25.99 41.51 -71.11
CA THR A 437 -26.26 41.02 -72.46
C THR A 437 -25.06 40.26 -73.03
N LYS A 438 -25.34 39.15 -73.74
CA LYS A 438 -24.32 38.22 -74.26
C LYS A 438 -23.35 38.90 -75.24
N GLN A 439 -22.15 39.27 -74.78
CA GLN A 439 -21.01 39.45 -75.68
C GLN A 439 -20.35 38.09 -75.92
N LYS A 440 -20.22 37.71 -77.21
CA LYS A 440 -19.53 36.49 -77.63
C LYS A 440 -18.02 36.68 -77.44
N LEU A 441 -17.39 35.84 -76.61
CA LEU A 441 -15.94 35.69 -76.59
C LEU A 441 -15.50 34.93 -77.85
N HIS A 442 -14.64 35.54 -78.66
CA HIS A 442 -13.92 34.85 -79.73
C HIS A 442 -12.81 33.96 -79.13
N PRO A 443 -12.60 32.74 -79.64
CA PRO A 443 -11.43 31.95 -79.27
C PRO A 443 -10.17 32.53 -79.95
N GLN A 444 -9.13 32.79 -79.16
CA GLN A 444 -7.77 32.97 -79.68
C GLN A 444 -7.06 31.60 -79.72
N LYS A 445 -6.06 31.52 -80.60
CA LYS A 445 -5.26 30.32 -80.88
C LYS A 445 -4.27 30.00 -79.76
#